data_AF-A0A317UHN9-F1
#
_entry.id   AF-A0A317UHN9-F1
#
_cell.length_a   1.000
_cell.length_b   1.000
_cell.length_c   1.000
_cell.angle_alpha   90.00
_cell.angle_beta   90.00
_cell.angle_gamma   90.00
#
_symmetry.space_group_name_H-M   'P 1'
#
loop_
_entity.id
_entity.type
_entity.pdbx_description
1 polymer ?
#
loop_
_entity_poly.entity_id
_entity_poly.type
_entity_poly.pdbx_seq_one_letter_code
_entity_poly.pdbx_strand_id
1 'polypeptide(L)'
;MLKEKKKNKVKSVWKNGELKIVFAEPSIQAHGGVVFAESARDILYYYYTVEVFKKVKSNWKKEFDVSTYDFPALLAAVKIIECILEDDFTDESWQVDMREGVNGNMNITWYTKTYDTSSFANEDYYKFERVVRVIEGEDTSEHFVFSVGSGLDNCNFTKVLKCITATYLNRAEIEALRDVMNDFIQKTIDDFNKKERKRIELERKSLKIENGKVYEYRTVYFDDPDNLDSVYIPGDVIDFTTIEKYDDKDIYIDYHNCIIKSVEKSNAGSAGYITVTGGYKNGENGLKIRHLEDKSIKIPLEIITHVFNDMCDSEKLKYTKEQCLEDFWQLLTPEEKKEFVKTPLKKLVKKWKYPVIDRTWMCRDEHGFDEPEKVAKWVVKKMKKRSEREKEEKLG
;
A
#
# COMPACT_ATOMS: atom_id res chain seq x y z
N MET A 1 -17.01 -2.74 17.58
CA MET A 1 -15.82 -2.97 18.43
C MET A 1 -14.59 -2.82 17.57
N LEU A 2 -13.83 -1.74 17.74
CA LEU A 2 -12.53 -1.55 17.10
C LEU A 2 -11.55 -2.51 17.77
N LYS A 3 -11.21 -3.63 17.11
CA LYS A 3 -10.11 -4.49 17.55
C LYS A 3 -8.82 -3.68 17.46
N GLU A 4 -8.03 -3.72 18.54
CA GLU A 4 -6.75 -3.03 18.68
C GLU A 4 -5.92 -3.14 17.39
N LYS A 5 -5.47 -2.00 16.85
CA LYS A 5 -4.40 -1.96 15.84
C LYS A 5 -3.23 -2.76 16.42
N LYS A 6 -2.94 -3.96 15.89
CA LYS A 6 -1.70 -4.68 16.18
C LYS A 6 -0.55 -3.70 15.89
N LYS A 7 0.13 -3.24 16.94
CA LYS A 7 1.34 -2.42 16.78
C LYS A 7 2.29 -3.10 15.82
N ASN A 8 2.70 -2.41 14.75
CA ASN A 8 3.71 -2.93 13.86
C ASN A 8 4.99 -3.17 14.68
N LYS A 9 5.56 -4.37 14.59
CA LYS A 9 6.73 -4.76 15.38
C LYS A 9 8.05 -4.39 14.72
N VAL A 10 8.01 -3.98 13.45
CA VAL A 10 9.21 -3.60 12.71
C VAL A 10 9.85 -2.37 13.36
N LYS A 11 11.12 -2.53 13.74
CA LYS A 11 11.95 -1.47 14.28
C LYS A 11 13.43 -1.78 14.09
N SER A 12 14.22 -0.71 14.02
CA SER A 12 15.68 -0.77 14.06
C SER A 12 16.21 0.33 14.96
N VAL A 13 17.33 0.06 15.63
CA VAL A 13 17.83 0.91 16.72
C VAL A 13 19.31 1.15 16.54
N TRP A 14 19.69 2.41 16.44
CA TRP A 14 21.08 2.84 16.50
C TRP A 14 21.37 3.44 17.88
N LYS A 15 22.56 3.16 18.42
CA LYS A 15 23.02 3.68 19.70
C LYS A 15 24.47 4.11 19.56
N ASN A 16 24.79 5.31 20.00
CA ASN A 16 26.15 5.80 20.08
C ASN A 16 26.29 6.69 21.33
N GLY A 17 27.19 6.30 22.23
CA GLY A 17 27.42 7.02 23.49
C GLY A 17 26.11 7.27 24.26
N GLU A 18 25.72 8.54 24.35
CA GLU A 18 24.50 8.99 25.04
C GLU A 18 23.29 9.17 24.12
N LEU A 19 23.42 8.89 22.82
CA LEU A 19 22.35 9.02 21.83
C LEU A 19 21.80 7.66 21.43
N LYS A 20 20.47 7.57 21.31
CA LYS A 20 19.77 6.42 20.76
C LYS A 20 18.69 6.91 19.80
N ILE A 21 18.64 6.30 18.61
CA ILE A 21 17.63 6.56 17.59
C ILE A 21 16.89 5.27 17.30
N VAL A 22 15.56 5.35 17.24
CA VAL A 22 14.69 4.23 16.91
C VAL A 22 13.90 4.59 15.68
N PHE A 23 14.01 3.78 14.63
CA PHE A 23 13.11 3.80 13.49
C PHE A 23 12.04 2.75 13.74
N ALA A 24 10.76 3.11 13.64
CA ALA A 24 9.67 2.24 14.03
C ALA A 24 8.38 2.50 13.22
N GLU A 25 7.44 1.57 13.38
CA GLU A 25 6.08 1.66 12.83
C GLU A 25 6.01 1.97 11.33
N PRO A 26 6.80 1.29 10.48
CA PRO A 26 6.81 1.60 9.07
C PRO A 26 5.54 1.13 8.38
N SER A 27 5.19 1.84 7.30
CA SER A 27 4.24 1.45 6.27
C SER A 27 4.70 2.04 4.95
N ILE A 28 4.53 1.30 3.86
CA ILE A 28 4.86 1.79 2.51
C ILE A 28 3.67 1.62 1.59
N GLN A 29 3.60 2.50 0.59
CA GLN A 29 2.82 2.31 -0.63
C GLN A 29 3.81 2.16 -1.78
N ALA A 30 3.66 1.12 -2.58
CA ALA A 30 4.51 0.88 -3.74
C ALA A 30 4.01 1.66 -4.97
N HIS A 31 4.88 1.79 -5.99
CA HIS A 31 4.48 2.33 -7.29
C HIS A 31 3.41 1.48 -7.99
N GLY A 32 2.62 2.12 -8.86
CA GLY A 32 1.61 1.44 -9.67
C GLY A 32 2.23 0.32 -10.50
N GLY A 33 1.72 -0.91 -10.34
CA GLY A 33 2.24 -2.11 -11.01
C GLY A 33 3.13 -3.00 -10.14
N VAL A 34 3.67 -2.51 -9.01
CA VAL A 34 4.52 -3.31 -8.13
C VAL A 34 3.67 -4.25 -7.27
N VAL A 35 3.83 -5.56 -7.45
CA VAL A 35 3.22 -6.58 -6.57
C VAL A 35 4.08 -6.81 -5.34
N PHE A 36 5.39 -7.02 -5.52
CA PHE A 36 6.34 -7.15 -4.44
C PHE A 36 7.46 -6.13 -4.59
N ALA A 37 7.72 -5.36 -3.53
CA ALA A 37 8.84 -4.42 -3.52
C ALA A 37 10.15 -5.20 -3.40
N GLU A 38 11.14 -4.87 -4.22
CA GLU A 38 12.49 -5.47 -4.17
C GLU A 38 13.50 -4.50 -3.56
N SER A 39 13.25 -3.20 -3.68
CA SER A 39 14.17 -2.16 -3.22
C SER A 39 13.44 -0.88 -2.81
N ALA A 40 14.21 0.05 -2.23
CA ALA A 40 13.72 1.38 -1.90
C ALA A 40 13.16 2.16 -3.11
N ARG A 41 13.55 1.80 -4.34
CA ARG A 41 13.05 2.45 -5.57
C ARG A 41 11.60 2.10 -5.89
N ASP A 42 11.09 1.02 -5.31
CA ASP A 42 9.71 0.58 -5.53
C ASP A 42 8.72 1.28 -4.60
N ILE A 43 9.23 2.05 -3.62
CA ILE A 43 8.45 2.77 -2.62
C ILE A 43 8.03 4.13 -3.18
N LEU A 44 6.72 4.33 -3.33
CA LEU A 44 6.13 5.61 -3.71
C LEU A 44 5.92 6.51 -2.48
N TYR A 45 5.33 5.97 -1.41
CA TYR A 45 5.17 6.68 -0.13
C TYR A 45 5.72 5.86 1.01
N TYR A 46 6.40 6.53 1.95
CA TYR A 46 7.04 5.88 3.09
C TYR A 46 6.69 6.58 4.40
N TYR A 47 5.89 5.89 5.20
CA TYR A 47 5.46 6.30 6.52
C TYR A 47 6.30 5.57 7.57
N TYR A 48 6.83 6.28 8.55
CA TYR A 48 7.49 5.68 9.71
C TYR A 48 7.54 6.69 10.87
N THR A 49 7.99 6.24 12.03
CA THR A 49 8.28 7.09 13.18
C THR A 49 9.75 7.01 13.56
N VAL A 50 10.37 8.17 13.77
CA VAL A 50 11.70 8.31 14.35
C VAL A 50 11.55 8.75 15.79
N GLU A 51 12.10 7.99 16.73
CA GLU A 51 12.17 8.37 18.14
C GLU A 51 13.62 8.57 18.56
N VAL A 52 13.92 9.73 19.14
CA VAL A 52 15.27 10.10 19.59
C VAL A 52 15.32 10.18 21.11
N PHE A 53 16.32 9.53 21.68
CA PHE A 53 16.52 9.43 23.13
C PHE A 53 17.92 9.88 23.51
N LYS A 54 18.03 10.56 24.64
CA LYS A 54 19.30 10.80 25.33
C LYS A 54 19.43 9.95 26.57
N LYS A 55 20.64 9.52 26.88
CA LYS A 55 20.96 8.79 28.09
C LYS A 55 21.03 9.79 29.26
N VAL A 56 20.26 9.54 30.30
CA VAL A 56 20.30 10.30 31.56
C VAL A 56 20.58 9.30 32.67
N LYS A 57 21.80 9.33 33.20
CA LYS A 57 22.33 8.30 34.12
C LYS A 57 22.30 6.92 33.45
N SER A 58 21.55 5.97 34.00
CA SER A 58 21.37 4.62 33.46
C SER A 58 20.14 4.47 32.55
N ASN A 59 19.29 5.48 32.43
CA ASN A 59 18.00 5.40 31.72
C ASN A 59 18.02 6.17 30.40
N TRP A 60 17.25 5.70 29.42
CA TRP A 60 16.99 6.43 28.18
C TRP A 60 15.78 7.33 28.34
N LYS A 61 15.94 8.64 28.14
CA LYS A 61 14.86 9.62 28.15
C LYS A 61 14.54 10.02 26.71
N LYS A 62 13.27 9.97 26.32
CA LYS A 62 12.85 10.42 24.99
C LYS A 62 12.96 11.94 24.92
N GLU A 63 13.64 12.45 23.92
CA GLU A 63 13.79 13.88 23.65
C GLU A 63 12.70 14.37 22.70
N PHE A 64 12.44 13.59 21.65
CA PHE A 64 11.36 13.82 20.71
C PHE A 64 11.04 12.55 19.90
N ASP A 65 9.90 12.58 19.24
CA ASP A 65 9.56 11.67 18.15
C ASP A 65 8.87 12.45 17.02
N VAL A 66 8.94 11.87 15.83
CA VAL A 66 8.46 12.43 14.57
C VAL A 66 7.86 11.30 13.76
N SER A 67 6.65 11.47 13.25
CA SER A 67 6.04 10.56 12.29
C SER A 67 6.04 11.21 10.91
N THR A 68 6.41 10.43 9.88
CA THR A 68 6.42 10.88 8.48
C THR A 68 5.15 10.42 7.76
N TYR A 69 4.65 11.27 6.89
CA TYR A 69 3.48 11.07 6.04
C TYR A 69 3.77 11.42 4.59
N ASP A 70 4.18 12.66 4.34
CA ASP A 70 4.23 13.21 2.99
C ASP A 70 5.66 13.36 2.47
N PHE A 71 6.62 13.66 3.34
CA PHE A 71 8.00 13.99 2.95
C PHE A 71 9.03 13.29 3.86
N PRO A 72 9.20 11.96 3.73
CA PRO A 72 10.18 11.19 4.48
C PRO A 72 11.62 11.39 3.97
N ALA A 73 12.55 11.70 4.86
CA ALA A 73 13.94 11.97 4.50
C ALA A 73 14.89 10.76 4.62
N LEU A 74 14.45 9.63 5.19
CA LEU A 74 15.32 8.48 5.49
C LEU A 74 16.03 7.91 4.24
N LEU A 75 15.33 7.77 3.12
CA LEU A 75 15.92 7.25 1.89
C LEU A 75 17.03 8.16 1.36
N ALA A 76 16.83 9.48 1.45
CA ALA A 76 17.85 10.46 1.09
C ALA A 76 19.02 10.44 2.07
N ALA A 77 18.76 10.29 3.38
CA ALA A 77 19.80 10.22 4.40
C ALA A 77 20.77 9.05 4.17
N VAL A 78 20.27 7.87 3.81
CA VAL A 78 21.14 6.72 3.45
C VAL A 78 22.05 7.08 2.28
N LYS A 79 21.50 7.69 1.22
CA LYS A 79 22.28 8.11 0.05
C LYS A 79 23.32 9.18 0.37
N ILE A 80 22.96 10.13 1.23
CA ILE A 80 23.90 11.14 1.72
C ILE A 80 25.07 10.48 2.45
N ILE A 81 24.82 9.50 3.33
CA ILE A 81 25.89 8.80 4.04
C ILE A 81 26.80 8.05 3.06
N GLU A 82 26.23 7.37 2.06
CA GLU A 82 27.02 6.69 1.01
C GLU A 82 27.93 7.69 0.28
N CYS A 83 27.38 8.80 -0.22
CA CYS A 83 28.17 9.83 -0.90
C CYS A 83 29.28 10.41 -0.02
N ILE A 84 28.97 10.80 1.22
CA ILE A 84 29.95 11.46 2.08
C ILE A 84 31.09 10.52 2.51
N LEU A 85 30.81 9.21 2.62
CA LEU A 85 31.82 8.20 2.96
C LEU A 85 32.77 7.92 1.78
N GLU A 86 32.27 8.01 0.54
CA GLU A 86 33.01 7.72 -0.71
C GLU A 86 33.75 8.94 -1.27
N ASP A 87 33.31 10.16 -0.94
CA ASP A 87 33.88 11.41 -1.48
C ASP A 87 35.40 11.53 -1.25
N ASP A 88 36.12 11.93 -2.29
CA ASP A 88 37.51 12.33 -2.22
C ASP A 88 37.59 13.76 -1.68
N PHE A 89 38.25 13.96 -0.53
CA PHE A 89 38.38 15.28 0.09
C PHE A 89 39.41 16.17 -0.62
N THR A 90 40.17 15.62 -1.58
CA THR A 90 41.19 16.33 -2.35
C THR A 90 40.69 16.80 -3.72
N ASP A 91 39.43 16.56 -4.08
CA ASP A 91 38.84 16.86 -5.40
C ASP A 91 38.47 18.34 -5.64
N GLU A 92 38.91 19.24 -4.77
CA GLU A 92 38.62 20.68 -4.78
C GLU A 92 37.13 21.06 -4.58
N SER A 93 36.22 20.10 -4.35
CA SER A 93 34.79 20.37 -4.13
C SER A 93 34.44 20.73 -2.68
N TRP A 94 35.41 20.61 -1.78
CA TRP A 94 35.22 20.75 -0.33
C TRP A 94 35.52 22.17 0.14
N GLN A 95 34.91 22.58 1.25
CA GLN A 95 35.34 23.79 1.94
C GLN A 95 36.71 23.54 2.59
N VAL A 96 37.67 24.43 2.31
CA VAL A 96 39.04 24.34 2.83
C VAL A 96 39.36 25.54 3.72
N ASP A 97 39.85 25.28 4.93
CA ASP A 97 40.41 26.29 5.84
C ASP A 97 41.87 25.92 6.17
N MET A 98 42.80 26.81 5.82
CA MET A 98 44.23 26.66 6.08
C MET A 98 44.61 27.55 7.25
N ARG A 99 45.16 26.96 8.31
CA ARG A 99 45.60 27.68 9.49
C ARG A 99 47.05 27.37 9.81
N GLU A 100 47.82 28.41 10.06
CA GLU A 100 49.11 28.29 10.73
C GLU A 100 48.90 27.99 12.22
N GLY A 101 49.57 26.98 12.71
CA GLY A 101 49.57 26.59 14.12
C GLY A 101 50.17 27.67 15.01
N VAL A 102 50.00 27.52 16.32
CA VAL A 102 50.58 28.44 17.30
C VAL A 102 52.10 28.47 17.10
N ASN A 103 52.64 29.66 16.80
CA ASN A 103 54.05 29.95 16.46
C ASN A 103 54.51 29.62 15.02
N GLY A 104 53.62 29.43 14.05
CA GLY A 104 53.98 29.31 12.62
C GLY A 104 54.66 27.99 12.23
N ASN A 105 54.67 27.00 13.12
CA ASN A 105 55.42 25.74 12.96
C ASN A 105 54.58 24.53 12.50
N MET A 106 53.26 24.69 12.31
CA MET A 106 52.39 23.59 11.88
C MET A 106 51.36 24.09 10.88
N ASN A 107 51.40 23.61 9.65
CA ASN A 107 50.33 23.87 8.69
C ASN A 107 49.18 22.88 8.94
N ILE A 108 48.00 23.41 9.23
CA ILE A 108 46.79 22.62 9.44
C ILE A 108 45.81 22.95 8.31
N THR A 109 45.43 21.94 7.54
CA THR A 109 44.39 22.05 6.52
C THR A 109 43.14 21.30 6.97
N TRP A 110 42.02 22.00 7.01
CA TRP A 110 40.70 21.46 7.33
C TRP A 110 39.88 21.36 6.06
N TYR A 111 39.44 20.15 5.73
CA TYR A 111 38.46 19.88 4.67
C TYR A 111 37.12 19.58 5.33
N THR A 112 36.09 20.31 4.94
CA THR A 112 34.72 20.09 5.43
C THR A 112 33.74 19.98 4.27
N LYS A 113 32.87 18.97 4.33
CA LYS A 113 31.73 18.84 3.41
C LYS A 113 30.49 18.49 4.20
N THR A 114 29.38 19.10 3.81
CA THR A 114 28.10 18.99 4.49
C THR A 114 27.03 18.63 3.48
N TYR A 115 26.20 17.67 3.85
CA TYR A 115 24.97 17.33 3.16
C TYR A 115 23.85 17.25 4.18
N ASP A 116 22.66 17.71 3.79
CA ASP A 116 21.48 17.57 4.62
C ASP A 116 20.23 17.38 3.78
N THR A 117 19.12 17.27 4.49
CA THR A 117 17.78 17.03 3.94
C THR A 117 16.93 18.29 4.02
N SER A 118 17.50 19.49 4.23
CA SER A 118 16.76 20.75 4.44
C SER A 118 16.19 21.37 3.16
N SER A 119 16.62 20.91 1.98
CA SER A 119 16.14 21.44 0.69
C SER A 119 14.71 21.02 0.31
N PHE A 120 14.04 20.25 1.17
CA PHE A 120 12.66 19.78 0.99
C PHE A 120 11.87 19.99 2.28
N ALA A 121 10.53 20.04 2.19
CA ALA A 121 9.63 20.19 3.33
C ALA A 121 9.52 18.89 4.16
N ASN A 122 10.67 18.33 4.54
CA ASN A 122 10.74 17.04 5.22
C ASN A 122 10.19 17.12 6.64
N GLU A 123 9.49 16.07 7.04
CA GLU A 123 8.91 15.94 8.39
C GLU A 123 9.94 15.46 9.40
N ASP A 124 10.98 14.75 8.96
CA ASP A 124 12.19 14.42 9.70
C ASP A 124 13.43 15.04 9.03
N TYR A 125 14.48 15.28 9.82
CA TYR A 125 15.69 15.97 9.36
C TYR A 125 16.95 15.18 9.70
N TYR A 126 17.84 15.10 8.72
CA TYR A 126 19.20 14.58 8.85
C TYR A 126 20.21 15.53 8.22
N LYS A 127 21.32 15.73 8.93
CA LYS A 127 22.53 16.42 8.44
C LYS A 127 23.76 15.58 8.73
N PHE A 128 24.61 15.46 7.74
CA PHE A 128 25.89 14.77 7.82
C PHE A 128 26.99 15.73 7.39
N GLU A 129 28.01 15.84 8.22
CA GLU A 129 29.19 16.63 7.94
C GLU A 129 30.42 15.74 8.17
N ARG A 130 31.32 15.73 7.20
CA ARG A 130 32.59 15.00 7.27
C ARG A 130 33.71 16.03 7.33
N VAL A 131 34.60 15.84 8.29
CA VAL A 131 35.72 16.73 8.57
C VAL A 131 37.00 15.93 8.53
N VAL A 132 37.89 16.30 7.61
CA VAL A 132 39.21 15.73 7.46
C VAL A 132 40.23 16.81 7.82
N ARG A 133 41.11 16.51 8.77
CA ARG A 133 42.17 17.41 9.21
C ARG A 133 43.51 16.79 8.86
N VAL A 134 44.24 17.49 8.00
CA VAL A 134 45.62 17.16 7.60
C VAL A 134 46.56 18.11 8.34
N ILE A 135 47.54 17.55 9.03
CA ILE A 135 48.55 18.30 9.77
C ILE A 135 49.90 17.87 9.21
N GLU A 136 50.73 18.84 8.82
CA GLU A 136 52.06 18.55 8.30
C GLU A 136 52.90 17.77 9.32
N GLY A 137 53.36 16.57 8.93
CA GLY A 137 54.17 15.70 9.79
C GLY A 137 53.37 14.81 10.76
N GLU A 138 52.04 14.86 10.74
CA GLU A 138 51.18 13.95 11.52
C GLU A 138 50.22 13.16 10.62
N ASP A 139 49.58 12.14 11.20
CA ASP A 139 48.56 11.36 10.52
C ASP A 139 47.31 12.20 10.25
N THR A 140 46.70 11.97 9.09
CA THR A 140 45.41 12.58 8.76
C THR A 140 44.33 12.07 9.71
N SER A 141 43.57 12.98 10.30
CA SER A 141 42.45 12.64 11.19
C SER A 141 41.12 12.89 10.51
N GLU A 142 40.18 11.96 10.67
CA GLU A 142 38.84 12.02 10.11
C GLU A 142 37.81 11.90 11.24
N HIS A 143 36.78 12.74 11.19
CA HIS A 143 35.60 12.56 12.02
C HIS A 143 34.35 13.09 11.33
N PHE A 144 33.21 12.74 11.90
CA PHE A 144 31.90 13.08 11.37
C PHE A 144 31.07 13.78 12.43
N VAL A 145 30.19 14.66 11.96
CA VAL A 145 29.15 15.29 12.74
C VAL A 145 27.81 14.89 12.12
N PHE A 146 26.94 14.32 12.95
CA PHE A 146 25.63 13.86 12.55
C PHE A 146 24.56 14.59 13.36
N SER A 147 23.54 15.12 12.68
CA SER A 147 22.38 15.69 13.34
C SER A 147 21.09 14.99 12.90
N VAL A 148 20.23 14.69 13.86
CA VAL A 148 18.87 14.18 13.65
C VAL A 148 17.87 15.16 14.27
N GLY A 149 16.79 15.43 13.57
CA GLY A 149 15.78 16.37 14.02
C GLY A 149 14.38 16.07 13.52
N SER A 150 13.44 16.85 14.05
CA SER A 150 12.12 17.02 13.44
C SER A 150 12.20 18.02 12.30
N GLY A 151 11.23 17.95 11.39
CA GLY A 151 11.08 18.82 10.25
C GLY A 151 11.04 20.31 10.58
N LEU A 152 11.05 21.11 9.51
CA LEU A 152 11.05 22.56 9.58
C LEU A 152 9.72 23.09 10.12
N ASP A 153 9.76 24.18 10.88
CA ASP A 153 8.56 24.90 11.31
C ASP A 153 7.76 25.37 10.08
N ASN A 154 6.48 25.00 9.98
CA ASN A 154 5.56 25.34 8.88
C ASN A 154 5.44 26.85 8.62
N CYS A 155 5.84 27.69 9.58
CA CYS A 155 5.82 29.15 9.43
C CYS A 155 7.22 29.75 9.18
N ASN A 156 8.29 28.95 9.26
CA ASN A 156 9.65 29.41 9.04
C ASN A 156 10.60 28.26 8.64
N PHE A 157 10.80 28.08 7.33
CA PHE A 157 11.66 27.06 6.71
C PHE A 157 13.16 27.13 7.08
N THR A 158 13.53 27.99 8.04
CA THR A 158 14.90 28.13 8.57
C THR A 158 15.07 27.55 9.97
N LYS A 159 13.98 27.04 10.60
CA LYS A 159 14.01 26.56 11.98
C LYS A 159 13.62 25.07 12.07
N VAL A 160 14.62 24.22 12.25
CA VAL A 160 14.44 22.83 12.69
C VAL A 160 13.86 22.86 14.11
N LEU A 161 12.65 22.33 14.34
CA LEU A 161 11.93 22.51 15.61
C LEU A 161 12.65 21.87 16.81
N LYS A 162 13.26 20.69 16.61
CA LYS A 162 14.12 20.00 17.57
C LYS A 162 15.23 19.26 16.82
N CYS A 163 16.46 19.40 17.29
CA CYS A 163 17.63 18.77 16.67
C CYS A 163 18.61 18.29 17.74
N ILE A 164 19.18 17.11 17.55
CA ILE A 164 20.27 16.59 18.37
C ILE A 164 21.44 16.29 17.45
N THR A 165 22.60 16.82 17.82
CA THR A 165 23.86 16.61 17.11
C THR A 165 24.77 15.70 17.93
N ALA A 166 25.33 14.69 17.27
CA ALA A 166 26.45 13.89 17.73
C ALA A 166 27.71 14.36 16.97
N THR A 167 28.75 14.71 17.72
CA THR A 167 30.03 15.18 17.16
C THR A 167 31.12 14.14 17.38
N TYR A 168 32.20 14.25 16.61
CA TYR A 168 33.38 13.38 16.71
C TYR A 168 33.08 11.89 16.50
N LEU A 169 32.11 11.58 15.65
CA LEU A 169 31.85 10.20 15.25
C LEU A 169 32.98 9.72 14.34
N ASN A 170 33.44 8.49 14.53
CA ASN A 170 34.37 7.84 13.61
C ASN A 170 33.61 7.20 12.43
N ARG A 171 34.35 6.78 11.41
CA ARG A 171 33.79 6.15 10.20
C ARG A 171 32.91 4.93 10.50
N ALA A 172 33.36 4.03 11.37
CA ALA A 172 32.61 2.82 11.71
C ALA A 172 31.27 3.14 12.40
N GLU A 173 31.18 4.23 13.14
CA GLU A 173 29.93 4.67 13.79
C GLU A 173 28.90 5.21 12.80
N ILE A 174 29.36 5.91 11.75
CA ILE A 174 28.52 6.38 10.64
C ILE A 174 28.09 5.22 9.73
N GLU A 175 29.00 4.29 9.43
CA GLU A 175 28.68 3.05 8.71
C GLU A 175 27.63 2.24 9.48
N ALA A 176 27.78 2.11 10.81
CA ALA A 176 26.78 1.45 11.64
C ALA A 176 25.41 2.14 11.62
N LEU A 177 25.36 3.47 11.50
CA LEU A 177 24.11 4.22 11.34
C LEU A 177 23.45 3.91 9.98
N ARG A 178 24.22 3.97 8.89
CA ARG A 178 23.76 3.60 7.54
C ARG A 178 23.20 2.18 7.53
N ASP A 179 23.90 1.24 8.15
CA ASP A 179 23.51 -0.17 8.18
C ASP A 179 22.22 -0.38 8.98
N VAL A 180 22.01 0.36 10.08
CA VAL A 180 20.74 0.37 10.83
C VAL A 180 19.59 0.95 9.99
N MET A 181 19.84 2.03 9.25
CA MET A 181 18.84 2.64 8.36
C MET A 181 18.46 1.68 7.21
N ASN A 182 19.45 1.04 6.58
CA ASN A 182 19.24 0.03 5.54
C ASN A 182 18.49 -1.20 6.06
N ASP A 183 18.86 -1.70 7.24
CA ASP A 183 18.13 -2.80 7.90
C ASP A 183 16.66 -2.43 8.16
N PHE A 184 16.37 -1.19 8.55
CA PHE A 184 14.99 -0.74 8.73
C PHE A 184 14.20 -0.71 7.42
N ILE A 185 14.80 -0.20 6.35
CA ILE A 185 14.20 -0.18 5.01
C ILE A 185 13.91 -1.61 4.53
N GLN A 186 14.87 -2.52 4.68
CA GLN A 186 14.69 -3.91 4.27
C GLN A 186 13.58 -4.60 5.07
N LYS A 187 13.57 -4.45 6.40
CA LYS A 187 12.50 -5.02 7.24
C LYS A 187 11.12 -4.46 6.89
N THR A 188 11.05 -3.21 6.43
CA THR A 188 9.81 -2.59 5.96
C THR A 188 9.32 -3.25 4.67
N ILE A 189 10.21 -3.44 3.70
CA ILE A 189 9.92 -4.14 2.45
C ILE A 189 9.46 -5.57 2.72
N ASP A 190 10.15 -6.29 3.62
CA ASP A 190 9.79 -7.65 3.99
C ASP A 190 8.39 -7.75 4.64
N ASP A 191 8.06 -6.81 5.54
CA ASP A 191 6.75 -6.73 6.18
C ASP A 191 5.63 -6.38 5.19
N PHE A 192 5.89 -5.45 4.26
CA PHE A 192 5.00 -5.14 3.16
C PHE A 192 4.74 -6.38 2.29
N ASN A 193 5.79 -7.01 1.78
CA ASN A 193 5.69 -8.20 0.92
C ASN A 193 4.98 -9.35 1.64
N LYS A 194 5.20 -9.53 2.94
CA LYS A 194 4.51 -10.54 3.74
C LYS A 194 3.00 -10.27 3.85
N LYS A 195 2.61 -9.02 4.12
CA LYS A 195 1.19 -8.62 4.16
C LYS A 195 0.55 -8.78 2.79
N GLU A 196 1.29 -8.44 1.74
CA GLU A 196 0.84 -8.50 0.36
C GLU A 196 0.60 -9.94 -0.10
N ARG A 197 1.53 -10.87 0.18
CA ARG A 197 1.31 -12.31 -0.06
C ARG A 197 0.05 -12.81 0.64
N LYS A 198 -0.17 -12.40 1.89
CA LYS A 198 -1.38 -12.78 2.64
C LYS A 198 -2.65 -12.20 2.00
N ARG A 199 -2.61 -10.94 1.54
CA ARG A 199 -3.72 -10.29 0.84
C ARG A 199 -4.09 -11.06 -0.42
N ILE A 200 -3.11 -11.31 -1.28
CA ILE A 200 -3.28 -12.04 -2.55
C ILE A 200 -3.85 -13.45 -2.31
N GLU A 201 -3.37 -14.17 -1.29
CA GLU A 201 -3.89 -15.49 -0.97
C GLU A 201 -5.39 -15.44 -0.57
N LEU A 202 -5.80 -14.41 0.18
CA LEU A 202 -7.20 -14.23 0.57
C LEU A 202 -8.07 -13.81 -0.61
N GLU A 203 -7.58 -12.91 -1.47
CA GLU A 203 -8.28 -12.49 -2.70
C GLU A 203 -8.49 -13.67 -3.65
N ARG A 204 -7.48 -14.53 -3.82
CA ARG A 204 -7.63 -15.77 -4.60
C ARG A 204 -8.72 -16.70 -4.08
N LYS A 205 -8.96 -16.72 -2.77
CA LYS A 205 -10.04 -17.51 -2.13
C LYS A 205 -11.40 -16.80 -2.16
N SER A 206 -11.40 -15.50 -2.42
CA SER A 206 -12.60 -14.66 -2.41
C SER A 206 -13.48 -14.86 -3.63
N LEU A 207 -12.91 -15.29 -4.76
CA LEU A 207 -13.63 -15.48 -6.01
C LEU A 207 -13.96 -16.97 -6.23
N LYS A 208 -15.22 -17.28 -6.53
CA LYS A 208 -15.67 -18.66 -6.82
C LYS A 208 -16.59 -18.72 -8.02
N ILE A 209 -16.45 -19.77 -8.82
CA ILE A 209 -17.35 -20.06 -9.93
C ILE A 209 -18.38 -21.12 -9.54
N GLU A 210 -19.65 -20.73 -9.57
CA GLU A 210 -20.80 -21.62 -9.33
C GLU A 210 -21.94 -21.23 -10.28
N ASN A 211 -22.74 -22.20 -10.75
CA ASN A 211 -23.94 -21.93 -11.56
C ASN A 211 -23.74 -20.97 -12.76
N GLY A 212 -22.56 -20.98 -13.39
CA GLY A 212 -22.24 -20.08 -14.52
C GLY A 212 -22.00 -18.61 -14.16
N LYS A 213 -21.69 -18.32 -12.90
CA LYS A 213 -21.45 -16.97 -12.37
C LYS A 213 -20.16 -16.93 -11.54
N VAL A 214 -19.64 -15.72 -11.33
CA VAL A 214 -18.58 -15.47 -10.36
C VAL A 214 -19.20 -14.87 -9.10
N TYR A 215 -18.88 -15.46 -7.95
CA TYR A 215 -19.27 -14.97 -6.63
C TYR A 215 -18.04 -14.44 -5.94
N GLU A 216 -18.10 -13.20 -5.50
CA GLU A 216 -17.05 -12.56 -4.72
C GLU A 216 -17.45 -12.49 -3.26
N TYR A 217 -16.57 -12.97 -2.39
CA TYR A 217 -16.76 -13.00 -0.96
C TYR A 217 -15.85 -11.97 -0.30
N ARG A 218 -16.41 -11.04 0.44
CA ARG A 218 -15.67 -9.97 1.11
C ARG A 218 -14.62 -10.54 2.05
N THR A 219 -13.39 -10.07 1.93
CA THR A 219 -12.36 -10.25 2.95
C THR A 219 -12.48 -9.13 3.98
N VAL A 220 -12.57 -9.45 5.27
CA VAL A 220 -12.66 -8.46 6.34
C VAL A 220 -11.40 -8.53 7.17
N TYR A 221 -10.60 -7.45 7.22
CA TYR A 221 -9.40 -7.33 8.07
C TYR A 221 -8.40 -8.51 7.97
N PHE A 222 -8.20 -9.07 6.78
CA PHE A 222 -7.35 -10.25 6.54
C PHE A 222 -7.82 -11.54 7.24
N ASP A 223 -9.11 -11.65 7.54
CA ASP A 223 -9.78 -12.91 7.90
C ASP A 223 -10.27 -13.63 6.62
N ASP A 224 -10.58 -14.93 6.75
CA ASP A 224 -11.09 -15.72 5.63
C ASP A 224 -12.40 -15.13 5.07
N PRO A 225 -12.57 -15.07 3.74
CA PRO A 225 -13.76 -14.50 3.12
C PRO A 225 -15.00 -15.36 3.42
N ASP A 226 -15.97 -14.80 4.17
CA ASP A 226 -17.12 -15.52 4.71
C ASP A 226 -18.49 -14.94 4.29
N ASN A 227 -18.52 -13.73 3.73
CA ASN A 227 -19.75 -13.04 3.35
C ASN A 227 -19.73 -12.73 1.86
N LEU A 228 -20.76 -13.18 1.15
CA LEU A 228 -20.95 -12.85 -0.26
C LEU A 228 -21.15 -11.33 -0.41
N ASP A 229 -20.35 -10.71 -1.27
CA ASP A 229 -20.33 -9.26 -1.52
C ASP A 229 -20.94 -8.94 -2.87
N SER A 230 -20.48 -9.61 -3.92
CA SER A 230 -20.86 -9.32 -5.31
C SER A 230 -21.09 -10.59 -6.12
N VAL A 231 -21.90 -10.49 -7.17
CA VAL A 231 -22.17 -11.58 -8.12
C VAL A 231 -22.11 -11.03 -9.53
N TYR A 232 -21.22 -11.62 -10.33
CA TYR A 232 -20.95 -11.21 -11.70
C TYR A 232 -21.45 -12.28 -12.69
N ILE A 233 -22.13 -11.84 -13.74
CA ILE A 233 -22.74 -12.69 -14.76
C ILE A 233 -22.31 -12.29 -16.18
N PRO A 234 -22.41 -13.20 -17.17
CA PRO A 234 -22.28 -12.81 -18.56
C PRO A 234 -23.20 -11.63 -18.92
N GLY A 235 -22.62 -10.63 -19.58
CA GLY A 235 -23.25 -9.35 -19.92
C GLY A 235 -22.89 -8.18 -19.01
N ASP A 236 -22.37 -8.44 -17.79
CA ASP A 236 -21.90 -7.37 -16.91
C ASP A 236 -20.63 -6.71 -17.47
N VAL A 237 -20.53 -5.40 -17.28
CA VAL A 237 -19.33 -4.58 -17.55
C VAL A 237 -18.54 -4.48 -16.25
N ILE A 238 -17.28 -4.89 -16.29
CA ILE A 238 -16.42 -4.94 -15.12
C ILE A 238 -15.05 -4.30 -15.38
N ASP A 239 -14.51 -3.75 -14.31
CA ASP A 239 -13.11 -3.44 -14.13
C ASP A 239 -12.49 -4.49 -13.22
N PHE A 240 -11.27 -4.92 -13.50
CA PHE A 240 -10.59 -5.89 -12.65
C PHE A 240 -9.08 -5.79 -12.75
N THR A 241 -8.38 -6.20 -11.70
CA THR A 241 -6.92 -6.22 -11.65
C THR A 241 -6.44 -7.67 -11.66
N THR A 242 -5.44 -7.96 -12.49
CA THR A 242 -4.74 -9.26 -12.51
C THR A 242 -3.31 -9.15 -12.01
N ILE A 243 -2.75 -10.27 -11.54
CA ILE A 243 -1.30 -10.47 -11.40
C ILE A 243 -0.79 -11.22 -12.63
N GLU A 244 0.03 -10.55 -13.45
CA GLU A 244 0.68 -11.10 -14.63
C GLU A 244 2.20 -11.15 -14.44
N LYS A 245 2.90 -11.95 -15.26
CA LYS A 245 4.36 -11.99 -15.26
C LYS A 245 4.94 -11.11 -16.37
N TYR A 246 5.91 -10.28 -16.01
CA TYR A 246 6.72 -9.50 -16.94
C TYR A 246 8.18 -9.52 -16.48
N ASP A 247 9.11 -9.90 -17.36
CA ASP A 247 10.53 -10.08 -17.04
C ASP A 247 10.76 -10.89 -15.74
N ASP A 248 10.02 -12.00 -15.61
CA ASP A 248 9.98 -12.89 -14.44
C ASP A 248 9.45 -12.28 -13.13
N LYS A 249 8.97 -11.03 -13.16
CA LYS A 249 8.36 -10.34 -12.01
C LYS A 249 6.83 -10.36 -12.08
N ASP A 250 6.21 -10.48 -10.92
CA ASP A 250 4.77 -10.32 -10.77
C ASP A 250 4.43 -8.83 -10.82
N ILE A 251 3.51 -8.45 -11.73
CA ILE A 251 3.03 -7.08 -11.90
C ILE A 251 1.50 -7.02 -11.86
N TYR A 252 0.96 -5.90 -11.39
CA TYR A 252 -0.47 -5.61 -11.50
C TYR A 252 -0.82 -5.09 -12.90
N ILE A 253 -1.89 -5.63 -13.48
CA ILE A 253 -2.47 -5.15 -14.72
C ILE A 253 -3.95 -4.87 -14.49
N ASP A 254 -4.35 -3.61 -14.68
CA ASP A 254 -5.75 -3.21 -14.60
C ASP A 254 -6.43 -3.31 -15.96
N TYR A 255 -7.59 -3.96 -15.96
CA TYR A 255 -8.52 -4.07 -17.06
C TYR A 255 -9.72 -3.19 -16.77
N HIS A 256 -10.15 -2.45 -17.79
CA HIS A 256 -11.24 -1.49 -17.67
C HIS A 256 -12.30 -1.72 -18.74
N ASN A 257 -13.56 -1.47 -18.40
CA ASN A 257 -14.71 -1.52 -19.29
C ASN A 257 -14.86 -2.86 -20.04
N CYS A 258 -14.56 -3.97 -19.37
CA CYS A 258 -14.57 -5.31 -19.95
C CYS A 258 -15.95 -5.97 -19.81
N ILE A 259 -16.50 -6.52 -20.88
CA ILE A 259 -17.80 -7.23 -20.84
C ILE A 259 -17.56 -8.72 -20.62
N ILE A 260 -18.17 -9.31 -19.59
CA ILE A 260 -18.13 -10.76 -19.37
C ILE A 260 -18.95 -11.46 -20.47
N LYS A 261 -18.33 -12.38 -21.21
CA LYS A 261 -18.98 -13.21 -22.24
C LYS A 261 -19.31 -14.61 -21.76
N SER A 262 -18.42 -15.24 -21.01
CA SER A 262 -18.66 -16.56 -20.44
C SER A 262 -17.96 -16.72 -19.10
N VAL A 263 -18.51 -17.63 -18.28
CA VAL A 263 -17.92 -18.07 -17.02
C VAL A 263 -17.85 -19.59 -17.04
N GLU A 264 -16.64 -20.13 -16.93
CA GLU A 264 -16.38 -21.55 -17.13
C GLU A 264 -15.70 -22.14 -15.89
N LYS A 265 -16.30 -23.18 -15.32
CA LYS A 265 -15.66 -23.97 -14.27
C LYS A 265 -14.61 -24.89 -14.89
N SER A 266 -13.42 -24.94 -14.32
CA SER A 266 -12.32 -25.81 -14.75
C SER A 266 -11.67 -26.48 -13.55
N ASN A 267 -11.03 -27.63 -13.77
CA ASN A 267 -10.16 -28.24 -12.76
C ASN A 267 -8.74 -27.66 -12.77
N ALA A 268 -8.44 -26.74 -13.69
CA ALA A 268 -7.19 -25.99 -13.73
C ALA A 268 -7.34 -24.66 -12.96
N GLY A 269 -6.40 -24.38 -12.05
CA GLY A 269 -6.34 -23.17 -11.21
C GLY A 269 -7.37 -23.09 -10.07
N SER A 270 -7.71 -21.89 -9.57
CA SER A 270 -8.75 -21.61 -8.54
C SER A 270 -10.20 -21.95 -8.95
N ALA A 271 -10.34 -22.91 -9.87
CA ALA A 271 -11.55 -23.57 -10.35
C ALA A 271 -12.27 -22.94 -11.56
N GLY A 272 -11.62 -22.09 -12.36
CA GLY A 272 -12.20 -21.66 -13.64
C GLY A 272 -11.64 -20.40 -14.29
N TYR A 273 -12.35 -19.94 -15.31
CA TYR A 273 -12.00 -18.77 -16.12
C TYR A 273 -13.22 -17.89 -16.36
N ILE A 274 -12.98 -16.60 -16.54
CA ILE A 274 -13.91 -15.70 -17.23
C ILE A 274 -13.38 -15.42 -18.62
N THR A 275 -14.28 -15.28 -19.59
CA THR A 275 -13.96 -14.76 -20.91
C THR A 275 -14.53 -13.36 -21.02
N VAL A 276 -13.69 -12.37 -21.33
CA VAL A 276 -14.09 -10.97 -21.49
C VAL A 276 -13.82 -10.46 -22.90
N THR A 277 -14.57 -9.42 -23.31
CA THR A 277 -14.38 -8.72 -24.59
C THR A 277 -14.51 -7.21 -24.42
N GLY A 278 -13.91 -6.46 -25.34
CA GLY A 278 -13.97 -5.00 -25.33
C GLY A 278 -13.12 -4.40 -24.19
N GLY A 279 -13.23 -3.09 -24.00
CA GLY A 279 -12.47 -2.38 -22.98
C GLY A 279 -11.00 -2.16 -23.36
N TYR A 280 -10.20 -1.84 -22.35
CA TYR A 280 -8.76 -1.66 -22.48
C TYR A 280 -8.05 -2.19 -21.24
N LYS A 281 -6.74 -2.42 -21.35
CA LYS A 281 -5.88 -2.68 -20.19
C LYS A 281 -4.69 -1.75 -20.15
N ASN A 282 -4.23 -1.47 -18.94
CA ASN A 282 -2.97 -0.78 -18.74
C ASN A 282 -1.82 -1.69 -19.20
N GLY A 283 -0.89 -1.13 -19.95
CA GLY A 283 0.30 -1.78 -20.46
C GLY A 283 1.41 -1.80 -19.42
N GLU A 284 2.54 -2.37 -19.79
CA GLU A 284 3.75 -2.44 -18.96
C GLU A 284 4.07 -1.05 -18.38
N ASN A 285 4.16 -0.99 -17.04
CA ASN A 285 4.40 0.22 -16.23
C ASN A 285 3.25 1.24 -16.16
N GLY A 286 2.00 0.86 -16.49
CA GLY A 286 0.82 1.70 -16.31
C GLY A 286 0.66 2.87 -17.29
N LEU A 287 1.63 3.09 -18.18
CA LEU A 287 1.69 4.27 -19.05
C LEU A 287 1.15 4.05 -20.48
N LYS A 288 0.97 2.81 -20.91
CA LYS A 288 0.51 2.48 -22.28
C LYS A 288 -0.86 1.85 -22.26
N ILE A 289 -1.88 2.50 -22.82
CA ILE A 289 -3.21 1.89 -22.92
C ILE A 289 -3.24 0.89 -24.09
N ARG A 290 -3.69 -0.34 -23.84
CA ARG A 290 -3.93 -1.36 -24.88
C ARG A 290 -5.43 -1.61 -25.01
N HIS A 291 -6.02 -1.16 -26.11
CA HIS A 291 -7.41 -1.43 -26.43
C HIS A 291 -7.61 -2.91 -26.79
N LEU A 292 -8.68 -3.50 -26.28
CA LEU A 292 -9.02 -4.92 -26.44
C LEU A 292 -10.14 -5.12 -27.48
N GLU A 293 -10.40 -4.12 -28.31
CA GLU A 293 -11.44 -4.10 -29.34
C GLU A 293 -11.48 -5.42 -30.13
N ASP A 294 -12.65 -6.06 -30.11
CA ASP A 294 -13.00 -7.35 -30.74
C ASP A 294 -12.22 -8.60 -30.31
N LYS A 295 -11.34 -8.50 -29.30
CA LYS A 295 -10.62 -9.66 -28.76
C LYS A 295 -11.41 -10.32 -27.64
N SER A 296 -11.57 -11.64 -27.74
CA SER A 296 -12.05 -12.48 -26.66
C SER A 296 -10.87 -12.98 -25.85
N ILE A 297 -10.78 -12.58 -24.59
CA ILE A 297 -9.63 -12.88 -23.72
C ILE A 297 -10.11 -13.75 -22.57
N LYS A 298 -9.44 -14.91 -22.40
CA LYS A 298 -9.72 -15.86 -21.34
C LYS A 298 -8.79 -15.57 -20.15
N ILE A 299 -9.37 -15.19 -19.02
CA ILE A 299 -8.65 -14.82 -17.79
C ILE A 299 -8.89 -15.90 -16.72
N PRO A 300 -7.83 -16.53 -16.19
CA PRO A 300 -7.94 -17.41 -15.04
C PRO A 300 -8.47 -16.64 -13.82
N LEU A 301 -9.44 -17.20 -13.09
CA LEU A 301 -9.98 -16.53 -11.91
C LEU A 301 -8.92 -16.33 -10.81
N GLU A 302 -7.92 -17.21 -10.75
CA GLU A 302 -6.88 -17.23 -9.71
C GLU A 302 -5.85 -16.12 -9.79
N ILE A 303 -5.78 -15.44 -10.93
CA ILE A 303 -4.87 -14.31 -11.10
C ILE A 303 -5.58 -12.98 -10.87
N ILE A 304 -6.91 -12.97 -10.72
CA ILE A 304 -7.69 -11.77 -10.44
C ILE A 304 -7.59 -11.45 -8.94
N THR A 305 -7.18 -10.23 -8.61
CA THR A 305 -7.04 -9.76 -7.23
C THR A 305 -8.14 -8.79 -6.80
N HIS A 306 -8.78 -8.14 -7.76
CA HIS A 306 -9.85 -7.18 -7.51
C HIS A 306 -10.82 -7.17 -8.68
N VAL A 307 -12.12 -7.07 -8.41
CA VAL A 307 -13.17 -6.90 -9.41
C VAL A 307 -14.10 -5.79 -8.97
N PHE A 308 -14.59 -5.02 -9.92
CA PHE A 308 -15.51 -3.91 -9.71
C PHE A 308 -16.48 -3.83 -10.86
N ASN A 309 -17.76 -3.64 -10.57
CA ASN A 309 -18.76 -3.39 -11.61
C ASN A 309 -18.68 -1.94 -12.07
N ASP A 310 -18.15 -1.61 -13.25
CA ASP A 310 -18.23 -0.23 -13.74
C ASP A 310 -19.63 0.05 -14.28
N MET A 311 -20.39 0.82 -13.50
CA MET A 311 -21.75 1.26 -13.86
C MET A 311 -21.83 2.77 -14.02
N CYS A 312 -20.70 3.45 -14.27
CA CYS A 312 -20.73 4.86 -14.67
C CYS A 312 -21.65 5.03 -15.88
N ASP A 313 -22.59 5.97 -15.78
CA ASP A 313 -23.62 6.26 -16.77
C ASP A 313 -24.65 5.14 -17.04
N SER A 314 -24.70 4.11 -16.20
CA SER A 314 -25.74 3.08 -16.29
C SER A 314 -27.12 3.60 -15.90
N GLU A 315 -28.16 3.20 -16.63
CA GLU A 315 -29.57 3.42 -16.23
C GLU A 315 -29.90 2.78 -14.88
N LYS A 316 -29.12 1.77 -14.46
CA LYS A 316 -29.24 1.10 -13.15
C LYS A 316 -29.12 2.08 -11.98
N LEU A 317 -28.41 3.20 -12.16
CA LEU A 317 -28.28 4.26 -11.17
C LEU A 317 -29.58 5.00 -10.86
N LYS A 318 -30.62 4.79 -11.66
CA LYS A 318 -31.94 5.41 -11.52
C LYS A 318 -33.05 4.39 -11.26
N TYR A 319 -32.68 3.15 -10.93
CA TYR A 319 -33.64 2.09 -10.70
C TYR A 319 -34.51 2.37 -9.47
N THR A 320 -35.81 2.22 -9.64
CA THR A 320 -36.76 2.09 -8.53
C THR A 320 -36.52 0.78 -7.76
N LYS A 321 -37.02 0.68 -6.53
CA LYS A 321 -36.92 -0.56 -5.72
C LYS A 321 -37.52 -1.77 -6.44
N GLU A 322 -38.58 -1.58 -7.24
CA GLU A 322 -39.17 -2.62 -8.09
C GLU A 322 -38.23 -3.04 -9.22
N GLN A 323 -37.58 -2.10 -9.90
CA GLN A 323 -36.59 -2.42 -10.94
C GLN A 323 -35.37 -3.17 -10.35
N CYS A 324 -34.89 -2.76 -9.17
CA CYS A 324 -33.86 -3.50 -8.44
C CYS A 324 -34.29 -4.93 -8.11
N LEU A 325 -35.56 -5.13 -7.74
CA LEU A 325 -36.10 -6.47 -7.50
C LEU A 325 -36.13 -7.31 -8.78
N GLU A 326 -36.62 -6.77 -9.89
CA GLU A 326 -36.74 -7.52 -11.14
C GLU A 326 -35.37 -7.85 -11.74
N ASP A 327 -34.42 -6.91 -11.76
CA ASP A 327 -33.05 -7.16 -12.23
C ASP A 327 -32.39 -8.28 -11.41
N PHE A 328 -32.48 -8.23 -10.08
CA PHE A 328 -31.90 -9.27 -9.24
C PHE A 328 -32.66 -10.61 -9.35
N TRP A 329 -33.98 -10.57 -9.52
CA TRP A 329 -34.79 -11.78 -9.68
C TRP A 329 -34.46 -12.54 -10.97
N GLN A 330 -34.19 -11.82 -12.05
CA GLN A 330 -33.78 -12.40 -13.34
C GLN A 330 -32.40 -13.04 -13.26
N LEU A 331 -31.51 -12.52 -12.39
CA LEU A 331 -30.21 -13.11 -12.14
C LEU A 331 -30.30 -14.48 -11.45
N LEU A 332 -31.32 -14.73 -10.61
CA LEU A 332 -31.40 -15.98 -9.82
C LEU A 332 -31.65 -17.23 -10.68
N THR A 333 -30.81 -18.25 -10.51
CA THR A 333 -30.98 -19.57 -11.09
C THR A 333 -32.12 -20.33 -10.40
N PRO A 334 -32.66 -21.40 -11.02
CA PRO A 334 -33.65 -22.26 -10.37
C PRO A 334 -33.17 -22.82 -9.01
N GLU A 335 -31.88 -23.13 -8.88
CA GLU A 335 -31.25 -23.65 -7.66
C GLU A 335 -31.22 -22.59 -6.55
N GLU A 336 -30.86 -21.36 -6.89
CA GLU A 336 -30.90 -20.24 -5.95
C GLU A 336 -32.35 -19.93 -5.55
N LYS A 337 -33.30 -19.93 -6.49
CA LYS A 337 -34.73 -19.76 -6.17
C LYS A 337 -35.21 -20.84 -5.18
N LYS A 338 -34.73 -22.08 -5.28
CA LYS A 338 -35.00 -23.14 -4.29
C LYS A 338 -34.35 -22.84 -2.93
N GLU A 339 -33.14 -22.26 -2.88
CA GLU A 339 -32.49 -21.80 -1.65
C GLU A 339 -33.36 -20.75 -0.93
N PHE A 340 -33.92 -19.80 -1.67
CA PHE A 340 -34.78 -18.73 -1.12
C PHE A 340 -36.03 -19.28 -0.42
N VAL A 341 -36.60 -20.38 -0.92
CA VAL A 341 -37.71 -21.06 -0.25
C VAL A 341 -37.25 -21.70 1.06
N LYS A 342 -36.18 -22.51 1.01
CA LYS A 342 -35.76 -23.36 2.14
C LYS A 342 -35.09 -22.59 3.28
N THR A 343 -34.54 -21.42 2.99
CA THR A 343 -33.67 -20.70 3.94
C THR A 343 -34.46 -19.66 4.75
N PRO A 344 -34.23 -19.54 6.07
CA PRO A 344 -34.82 -18.47 6.88
C PRO A 344 -34.41 -17.08 6.40
N LEU A 345 -35.34 -16.11 6.41
CA LEU A 345 -35.12 -14.75 5.88
C LEU A 345 -33.88 -14.07 6.46
N LYS A 346 -33.61 -14.23 7.77
CA LYS A 346 -32.44 -13.63 8.43
C LYS A 346 -31.12 -14.09 7.79
N LYS A 347 -31.01 -15.37 7.41
CA LYS A 347 -29.83 -15.92 6.75
C LYS A 347 -29.73 -15.44 5.30
N LEU A 348 -30.84 -15.37 4.58
CA LEU A 348 -30.88 -14.81 3.21
C LEU A 348 -30.48 -13.35 3.19
N VAL A 349 -30.98 -12.53 4.11
CA VAL A 349 -30.57 -11.12 4.24
C VAL A 349 -29.08 -11.01 4.54
N LYS A 350 -28.53 -11.86 5.41
CA LYS A 350 -27.08 -11.87 5.67
C LYS A 350 -26.27 -12.16 4.40
N LYS A 351 -26.71 -13.13 3.59
CA LYS A 351 -26.01 -13.57 2.37
C LYS A 351 -26.19 -12.64 1.17
N TRP A 352 -27.41 -12.18 0.91
CA TRP A 352 -27.79 -11.54 -0.36
C TRP A 352 -27.93 -10.02 -0.30
N LYS A 353 -27.85 -9.40 0.89
CA LYS A 353 -27.99 -7.94 1.03
C LYS A 353 -26.91 -7.19 0.23
N TYR A 354 -25.64 -7.55 0.39
CA TYR A 354 -24.54 -6.85 -0.27
C TYR A 354 -24.53 -7.06 -1.79
N PRO A 355 -24.78 -8.27 -2.32
CA PRO A 355 -24.92 -8.46 -3.77
C PRO A 355 -25.99 -7.58 -4.40
N VAL A 356 -27.12 -7.41 -3.71
CA VAL A 356 -28.19 -6.51 -4.18
C VAL A 356 -27.72 -5.05 -4.18
N ILE A 357 -26.97 -4.63 -3.14
CA ILE A 357 -26.43 -3.28 -3.05
C ILE A 357 -25.41 -3.04 -4.17
N ASP A 358 -24.45 -3.94 -4.33
CA ASP A 358 -23.38 -3.84 -5.32
C ASP A 358 -23.93 -3.85 -6.75
N ARG A 359 -24.77 -4.83 -7.09
CA ARG A 359 -25.33 -4.95 -8.45
C ARG A 359 -26.12 -3.72 -8.93
N THR A 360 -26.66 -2.94 -8.00
CA THR A 360 -27.49 -1.79 -8.32
C THR A 360 -26.82 -0.46 -8.03
N TRP A 361 -25.68 -0.42 -7.32
CA TRP A 361 -25.06 0.82 -6.83
C TRP A 361 -26.00 1.71 -6.00
N MET A 362 -26.99 1.13 -5.31
CA MET A 362 -28.03 1.87 -4.60
C MET A 362 -27.55 2.82 -3.49
N CYS A 363 -26.30 2.70 -3.04
CA CYS A 363 -25.70 3.60 -2.05
C CYS A 363 -25.18 4.91 -2.64
N ARG A 364 -25.22 5.07 -3.97
CA ARG A 364 -24.83 6.30 -4.64
C ARG A 364 -25.92 7.37 -4.53
N ASP A 365 -25.50 8.62 -4.42
CA ASP A 365 -26.42 9.77 -4.29
C ASP A 365 -27.37 9.87 -5.51
N GLU A 366 -26.90 9.46 -6.69
CA GLU A 366 -27.70 9.47 -7.93
C GLU A 366 -28.96 8.60 -7.86
N HIS A 367 -29.01 7.60 -6.98
CA HIS A 367 -30.21 6.79 -6.77
C HIS A 367 -31.31 7.51 -6.01
N GLY A 368 -30.95 8.40 -5.08
CA GLY A 368 -31.92 9.08 -4.21
C GLY A 368 -32.61 8.19 -3.17
N PHE A 369 -32.07 7.01 -2.84
CA PHE A 369 -32.57 6.22 -1.71
C PHE A 369 -32.01 6.75 -0.39
N ASP A 370 -32.89 7.22 0.51
CA ASP A 370 -32.48 7.67 1.85
C ASP A 370 -31.88 6.53 2.70
N GLU A 371 -32.39 5.30 2.53
CA GLU A 371 -32.00 4.14 3.33
C GLU A 371 -31.74 2.89 2.45
N PRO A 372 -30.65 2.87 1.67
CA PRO A 372 -30.37 1.82 0.68
C PRO A 372 -30.31 0.42 1.31
N GLU A 373 -29.76 0.29 2.51
CA GLU A 373 -29.76 -1.00 3.22
C GLU A 373 -31.16 -1.55 3.49
N LYS A 374 -32.15 -0.69 3.74
CA LYS A 374 -33.55 -1.12 3.95
C LYS A 374 -34.17 -1.56 2.62
N VAL A 375 -33.82 -0.89 1.52
CA VAL A 375 -34.23 -1.27 0.16
C VAL A 375 -33.69 -2.65 -0.20
N ALA A 376 -32.39 -2.90 0.00
CA ALA A 376 -31.79 -4.22 -0.25
C ALA A 376 -32.45 -5.34 0.58
N LYS A 377 -32.70 -5.09 1.88
CA LYS A 377 -33.44 -6.04 2.75
C LYS A 377 -34.85 -6.31 2.23
N TRP A 378 -35.52 -5.27 1.72
CA TRP A 378 -36.86 -5.39 1.13
C TRP A 378 -36.84 -6.24 -0.14
N VAL A 379 -35.86 -6.02 -1.03
CA VAL A 379 -35.66 -6.81 -2.26
C VAL A 379 -35.49 -8.29 -1.91
N VAL A 380 -34.58 -8.64 -1.00
CA VAL A 380 -34.37 -10.02 -0.54
C VAL A 380 -35.66 -10.65 0.03
N LYS A 381 -36.42 -9.89 0.84
CA LYS A 381 -37.70 -10.34 1.38
C LYS A 381 -38.73 -10.61 0.30
N LYS A 382 -38.78 -9.77 -0.75
CA LYS A 382 -39.73 -9.93 -1.87
C LYS A 382 -39.37 -11.10 -2.77
N MET A 383 -38.08 -11.32 -3.02
CA MET A 383 -37.60 -12.51 -3.73
C MET A 383 -38.03 -13.80 -3.01
N LYS A 384 -37.83 -13.88 -1.69
CA LYS A 384 -38.28 -15.03 -0.89
C LYS A 384 -39.78 -15.32 -1.08
N LYS A 385 -40.62 -14.29 -0.93
CA LYS A 385 -42.08 -14.42 -1.11
C LYS A 385 -42.47 -14.83 -2.53
N ARG A 386 -41.72 -14.38 -3.54
CA ARG A 386 -41.96 -14.77 -4.93
C ARG A 386 -41.58 -16.23 -5.17
N SER A 387 -40.44 -16.68 -4.66
CA SER A 387 -40.01 -18.08 -4.73
C SER A 387 -40.98 -19.03 -4.03
N GLU A 388 -41.54 -18.62 -2.88
CA GLU A 388 -42.52 -19.41 -2.13
C GLU A 388 -43.83 -19.59 -2.94
N ARG A 389 -44.34 -18.51 -3.53
CA ARG A 389 -45.53 -18.56 -4.41
C ARG A 389 -45.34 -19.42 -5.65
N GLU A 390 -44.22 -19.24 -6.37
CA GLU A 390 -43.93 -20.06 -7.56
C GLU A 390 -43.78 -21.56 -7.25
N LYS A 391 -43.44 -21.92 -6.00
CA LYS A 391 -43.41 -23.32 -5.56
C LYS A 391 -44.83 -23.83 -5.28
N GLU A 392 -45.66 -23.04 -4.62
CA GLU A 392 -47.07 -23.40 -4.33
C GLU A 392 -47.85 -23.60 -5.63
N GLU A 393 -47.68 -22.72 -6.61
CA GLU A 393 -48.33 -22.79 -7.94
C GLU A 393 -47.85 -23.98 -8.81
N LYS A 394 -46.68 -24.56 -8.52
CA LYS A 394 -46.17 -25.76 -9.20
C LYS A 394 -46.54 -27.07 -8.50
N LEU A 395 -47.09 -27.00 -7.29
CA LEU A 395 -47.48 -28.15 -6.48
C LEU A 395 -49.00 -28.31 -6.36
N GLY A 396 -49.77 -27.25 -6.61
CA GLY A 396 -51.22 -27.31 -6.85
C GLY A 396 -51.51 -27.51 -8.33
#